data_AF-A0A2X3JQP4-F1
#
_entry.id   AF-A0A2X3JQP4-F1
#
_cell.length_a   1.000
_cell.length_b   1.000
_cell.length_c   1.000
_cell.angle_alpha   90.00
_cell.angle_beta   90.00
_cell.angle_gamma   90.00
#
_symmetry.space_group_name_H-M   'P 1'
#
loop_
_entity.id
_entity.type
_entity.pdbx_description
1 polymer ?
#
loop_
_entity_poly.entity_id
_entity_poly.type
_entity_poly.pdbx_seq_one_letter_code
_entity_poly.pdbx_strand_id
1 'polypeptide(L)'
;MIKIGVIADDFTGATDIASFLVENGLPTVQINGVPTGKMPEAIDALVISLKTRSCPVVEATQQSLAALSWLQQQGCKQIYFKYCSTFDSTAKGNIGPVNRCINGCSRHAVYGLLSGPAGQRTYGLSGYLFVMNQLLAESGMRHHPVNPMTDSYLPRLVEAQSTGRCGVVSAHVFEQGVGCRSSRAGSLTARGLPLRGA
;
A
#
# COMPACT_ATOMS: atom_id res chain seq x y z
N MET A 1 19.61 -11.75 6.56
CA MET A 1 19.52 -10.57 5.67
C MET A 1 18.06 -10.25 5.54
N ILE A 2 17.65 -9.00 5.81
CA ILE A 2 16.23 -8.62 5.76
C ILE A 2 15.77 -8.62 4.32
N LYS A 3 14.71 -9.39 4.07
CA LYS A 3 14.11 -9.55 2.76
C LYS A 3 13.11 -8.44 2.50
N ILE A 4 12.34 -8.03 3.53
CA ILE A 4 11.20 -7.12 3.38
C ILE A 4 11.19 -6.03 4.46
N GLY A 5 11.04 -4.78 4.05
CA GLY A 5 10.82 -3.62 4.91
C GLY A 5 9.44 -3.04 4.65
N VAL A 6 8.61 -2.99 5.67
CA VAL A 6 7.25 -2.46 5.58
C VAL A 6 7.20 -1.08 6.23
N ILE A 7 6.57 -0.13 5.55
CA ILE A 7 6.21 1.18 6.10
C ILE A 7 4.69 1.20 6.17
N ALA A 8 4.12 1.22 7.37
CA ALA A 8 2.68 1.20 7.60
C ALA A 8 2.15 2.56 8.05
N ASP A 9 0.99 2.96 7.53
CA ASP A 9 0.38 4.28 7.78
C ASP A 9 -0.32 4.41 9.15
N ASP A 10 -0.54 3.29 9.84
CA ASP A 10 -1.11 3.20 11.17
C ASP A 10 -0.54 2.01 11.97
N PHE A 11 -0.90 1.96 13.26
CA PHE A 11 -0.48 0.90 14.18
C PHE A 11 -1.20 -0.42 13.95
N THR A 12 -2.53 -0.39 13.76
CA THR A 12 -3.31 -1.62 13.60
C THR A 12 -2.96 -2.34 12.31
N GLY A 13 -2.81 -1.62 11.20
CA GLY A 13 -2.37 -2.18 9.93
C GLY A 13 -0.91 -2.63 9.94
N ALA A 14 -0.04 -2.05 10.78
CA ALA A 14 1.31 -2.55 11.02
C ALA A 14 1.29 -3.92 11.71
N THR A 15 0.50 -4.07 12.77
CA THR A 15 0.37 -5.34 13.50
C THR A 15 -0.26 -6.42 12.64
N ASP A 16 -1.27 -6.08 11.84
CA ASP A 16 -1.93 -6.99 10.90
C ASP A 16 -0.94 -7.59 9.90
N ILE A 17 -0.18 -6.75 9.18
CA ILE A 17 0.81 -7.25 8.22
C ILE A 17 1.98 -7.97 8.91
N ALA A 18 2.38 -7.57 10.12
CA ALA A 18 3.37 -8.31 10.88
C ALA A 18 2.88 -9.73 11.22
N SER A 19 1.62 -9.89 11.63
CA SER A 19 1.01 -11.20 11.88
C SER A 19 1.01 -12.06 10.63
N PHE A 20 0.57 -11.50 9.49
CA PHE A 20 0.59 -12.21 8.21
C PHE A 20 1.99 -12.68 7.81
N LEU A 21 3.02 -11.86 8.01
CA LEU A 21 4.40 -12.24 7.70
C LEU A 21 4.88 -13.39 8.59
N VAL A 22 4.60 -13.33 9.90
CA VAL A 22 4.96 -14.39 10.86
C VAL A 22 4.22 -15.69 10.55
N GLU A 23 2.91 -15.63 10.29
CA GLU A 23 2.09 -16.79 9.91
C GLU A 23 2.57 -17.47 8.62
N ASN A 24 3.23 -16.72 7.73
CA ASN A 24 3.84 -17.23 6.51
C ASN A 24 5.34 -17.53 6.66
N GLY A 25 5.85 -17.63 7.89
CA GLY A 25 7.20 -18.11 8.19
C GLY A 25 8.31 -17.07 8.08
N LEU A 26 7.99 -15.76 8.08
CA LEU A 26 8.98 -14.69 8.15
C LEU A 26 9.07 -14.14 9.57
N PRO A 27 10.15 -14.41 10.33
CA PRO A 27 10.41 -13.75 11.61
C PRO A 27 10.38 -12.23 11.42
N THR A 28 9.46 -11.56 12.10
CA THR A 28 9.13 -10.15 11.88
C THR A 28 9.17 -9.38 13.18
N VAL A 29 9.79 -8.20 13.15
CA VAL A 29 9.72 -7.22 14.24
C VAL A 29 8.96 -5.99 13.78
N GLN A 30 8.06 -5.51 14.64
CA GLN A 30 7.40 -4.21 14.47
C GLN A 30 8.07 -3.17 15.37
N ILE A 31 8.39 -2.00 14.80
CA ILE A 31 8.88 -0.82 15.50
C ILE A 31 7.87 0.31 15.33
N ASN A 32 7.57 1.01 16.43
CA ASN A 32 6.68 2.16 16.41
C ASN A 32 7.50 3.44 16.23
N GLY A 33 7.18 4.20 15.17
CA GLY A 33 7.93 5.38 14.77
C GLY A 33 9.20 5.05 13.96
N VAL A 34 9.84 6.10 13.43
CA VAL A 34 11.08 5.96 12.66
C VAL A 34 12.20 5.49 13.59
N PRO A 35 12.85 4.34 13.32
CA PRO A 35 13.89 3.84 14.20
C PRO A 35 15.14 4.75 14.20
N THR A 36 15.80 4.85 15.35
CA THR A 36 17.09 5.55 15.51
C THR A 36 18.23 4.61 15.90
N GLY A 37 17.91 3.39 16.32
CA GLY A 37 18.87 2.38 16.77
C GLY A 37 19.37 1.47 15.65
N LYS A 38 20.08 0.41 16.06
CA LYS A 38 20.52 -0.66 15.17
C LYS A 38 19.35 -1.57 14.79
N MET A 39 19.47 -2.22 13.65
CA MET A 39 18.53 -3.25 13.21
C MET A 39 18.51 -4.43 14.21
N PRO A 40 17.32 -4.93 14.59
CA PRO A 40 17.22 -6.17 15.36
C PRO A 40 17.85 -7.35 14.62
N GLU A 41 18.41 -8.29 15.38
CA GLU A 41 19.02 -9.49 14.83
C GLU A 41 17.97 -10.59 14.55
N ALA A 42 18.36 -11.57 13.73
CA ALA A 42 17.55 -12.77 13.45
C ALA A 42 16.13 -12.54 12.90
N ILE A 43 15.93 -11.45 12.15
CA ILE A 43 14.66 -11.15 11.46
C ILE A 43 14.78 -11.25 9.93
N ASP A 44 13.68 -11.63 9.29
CA ASP A 44 13.52 -11.63 7.84
C ASP A 44 12.72 -10.42 7.34
N ALA A 45 11.85 -9.85 8.17
CA ALA A 45 11.09 -8.66 7.86
C ALA A 45 11.04 -7.66 9.02
N LEU A 46 10.92 -6.38 8.69
CA LEU A 46 10.71 -5.31 9.66
C LEU A 46 9.51 -4.46 9.26
N VAL A 47 8.63 -4.17 10.21
CA VAL A 47 7.48 -3.28 10.03
C VAL A 47 7.67 -2.00 10.83
N ILE A 48 7.70 -0.86 10.15
CA ILE A 48 7.71 0.47 10.77
C ILE A 48 6.27 0.99 10.81
N SER A 49 5.73 1.13 12.01
CA SER A 49 4.39 1.66 12.29
C SER A 49 4.45 3.18 12.42
N LEU A 50 3.85 3.92 11.49
CA LEU A 50 3.72 5.37 11.56
C LEU A 50 2.28 5.78 11.92
N LYS A 51 2.06 7.09 12.06
CA LYS A 51 0.72 7.70 12.24
C LYS A 51 0.43 8.65 11.09
N THR A 52 0.52 8.15 9.86
CA THR A 52 0.60 8.97 8.64
C THR A 52 -0.62 8.87 7.73
N ARG A 53 -1.66 8.11 8.12
CA ARG A 53 -2.91 7.99 7.34
C ARG A 53 -3.59 9.34 7.05
N SER A 54 -3.80 10.14 8.10
CA SER A 54 -4.64 11.36 8.04
C SER A 54 -3.92 12.62 8.52
N CYS A 55 -2.62 12.55 8.82
CA CYS A 55 -1.83 13.74 9.15
C CYS A 55 -1.58 14.58 7.88
N PRO A 56 -1.06 15.82 8.01
CA PRO A 56 -0.68 16.62 6.84
C PRO A 56 0.26 15.88 5.89
N VAL A 57 0.04 16.03 4.57
CA VAL A 57 0.81 15.33 3.53
C VAL A 57 2.33 15.52 3.69
N VAL A 58 2.77 16.73 4.03
CA VAL A 58 4.19 17.05 4.24
C VAL A 58 4.77 16.20 5.38
N GLU A 59 4.04 16.05 6.47
CA GLU A 59 4.45 15.24 7.61
C GLU A 59 4.47 13.75 7.23
N ALA A 60 3.41 13.25 6.55
CA ALA A 60 3.32 11.88 6.10
C ALA A 60 4.48 11.48 5.18
N THR A 61 4.81 12.34 4.22
CA THR A 61 5.91 12.13 3.28
C THR A 61 7.27 12.18 3.98
N GLN A 62 7.49 13.14 4.89
CA GLN A 62 8.73 13.26 5.64
C GLN A 62 8.99 12.03 6.52
N GLN A 63 8.00 11.58 7.29
CA GLN A 63 8.14 10.39 8.13
C GLN A 63 8.38 9.12 7.30
N SER A 64 7.66 8.98 6.17
CA SER A 64 7.81 7.81 5.29
C SER A 64 9.17 7.76 4.60
N LEU A 65 9.70 8.92 4.18
CA LEU A 65 11.05 9.01 3.60
C LEU A 65 12.15 8.74 4.65
N ALA A 66 11.95 9.19 5.89
CA ALA A 66 12.88 8.88 6.97
C ALA A 66 12.89 7.36 7.28
N ALA A 67 11.72 6.72 7.33
CA ALA A 67 11.59 5.27 7.48
C ALA A 67 12.24 4.51 6.31
N LEU A 68 11.99 4.94 5.07
CA LEU A 68 12.60 4.37 3.87
C LEU A 68 14.13 4.47 3.91
N SER A 69 14.66 5.65 4.20
CA SER A 69 16.10 5.90 4.28
C SER A 69 16.75 4.99 5.32
N TRP A 70 16.15 4.87 6.51
CA TRP A 70 16.64 3.98 7.54
C TRP A 70 16.63 2.51 7.08
N LEU A 71 15.53 2.02 6.48
CA LEU A 71 15.45 0.65 5.95
C LEU A 71 16.52 0.36 4.88
N GLN A 72 16.74 1.31 3.98
CA GLN A 72 17.77 1.21 2.93
C GLN A 72 19.18 1.16 3.50
N GLN A 73 19.47 1.97 4.53
CA GLN A 73 20.77 1.95 5.24
C GLN A 73 21.05 0.61 5.91
N GLN A 74 20.01 -0.12 6.32
CA GLN A 74 20.14 -1.48 6.86
C GLN A 74 20.17 -2.59 5.78
N GLY A 75 20.26 -2.21 4.50
CA GLY A 75 20.37 -3.14 3.38
C GLY A 75 19.06 -3.78 2.93
N CYS A 76 17.91 -3.24 3.36
CA CYS A 76 16.61 -3.72 2.91
C CYS A 76 16.40 -3.44 1.41
N LYS A 77 16.10 -4.48 0.62
CA LYS A 77 15.96 -4.38 -0.85
C LYS A 77 14.51 -4.26 -1.32
N GLN A 78 13.56 -4.86 -0.60
CA GLN A 78 12.16 -4.83 -0.96
C GLN A 78 11.38 -4.00 0.06
N ILE A 79 10.79 -2.91 -0.40
CA ILE A 79 9.99 -2.02 0.41
C ILE A 79 8.51 -2.21 0.08
N TYR A 80 7.69 -2.35 1.11
CA TYR A 80 6.24 -2.45 1.00
C TYR A 80 5.59 -1.29 1.76
N PHE A 81 4.82 -0.46 1.06
CA PHE A 81 4.01 0.57 1.70
C PHE A 81 2.62 0.01 2.02
N LYS A 82 2.34 -0.15 3.32
CA LYS A 82 1.08 -0.66 3.84
C LYS A 82 0.14 0.49 4.20
N TYR A 83 -1.06 0.46 3.63
CA TYR A 83 -2.18 1.35 3.95
C TYR A 83 -3.44 0.52 4.23
N CYS A 84 -4.54 1.18 4.62
CA CYS A 84 -5.80 0.50 4.94
C CYS A 84 -6.36 -0.29 3.74
N SER A 85 -6.94 -1.46 4.00
CA SER A 85 -7.55 -2.31 2.96
C SER A 85 -8.72 -1.62 2.25
N THR A 86 -9.44 -0.73 2.94
CA THR A 86 -10.52 0.10 2.43
C THR A 86 -10.07 1.40 1.74
N PHE A 87 -8.77 1.55 1.50
CA PHE A 87 -8.17 2.68 0.77
C PHE A 87 -8.41 4.07 1.40
N ASP A 88 -8.62 4.07 2.72
CA ASP A 88 -8.76 5.22 3.61
C ASP A 88 -7.87 6.42 3.24
N SER A 89 -8.43 7.37 2.50
CA SER A 89 -7.73 8.56 2.03
C SER A 89 -8.71 9.63 1.58
N THR A 90 -8.19 10.83 1.31
CA THR A 90 -8.94 11.89 0.63
C THR A 90 -8.23 12.23 -0.69
N ALA A 91 -8.81 13.12 -1.49
CA ALA A 91 -8.12 13.68 -2.66
C ALA A 91 -6.79 14.38 -2.29
N LYS A 92 -6.58 14.76 -1.03
CA LYS A 92 -5.31 15.33 -0.56
C LYS A 92 -4.25 14.26 -0.27
N GLY A 93 -4.62 12.99 -0.13
CA GLY A 93 -3.71 11.90 0.23
C GLY A 93 -4.16 11.09 1.45
N ASN A 94 -3.27 10.30 2.08
CA ASN A 94 -1.80 10.30 1.92
C ASN A 94 -1.21 9.18 1.04
N ILE A 95 -2.04 8.26 0.55
CA ILE A 95 -1.57 7.05 -0.17
C ILE A 95 -0.79 7.40 -1.45
N GLY A 96 -1.31 8.31 -2.26
CA GLY A 96 -0.72 8.79 -3.51
C GLY A 96 0.60 9.53 -3.30
N PRO A 97 0.61 10.61 -2.52
CA PRO A 97 1.83 11.37 -2.22
C PRO A 97 2.93 10.52 -1.59
N VAL A 98 2.62 9.69 -0.59
CA VAL A 98 3.62 8.85 0.08
C VAL A 98 4.17 7.79 -0.88
N ASN A 99 3.31 7.09 -1.63
CA ASN A 99 3.80 6.07 -2.56
C ASN A 99 4.70 6.68 -3.66
N ARG A 100 4.41 7.91 -4.12
CA ARG A 100 5.28 8.63 -5.06
C ARG A 100 6.66 8.90 -4.45
N CYS A 101 6.72 9.36 -3.21
CA CYS A 101 7.97 9.62 -2.51
C CYS A 101 8.78 8.34 -2.33
N ILE A 102 8.14 7.25 -1.90
CA ILE A 102 8.82 5.96 -1.67
C ILE A 102 9.40 5.37 -2.97
N ASN A 103 8.67 5.50 -4.08
CA ASN A 103 9.14 5.03 -5.40
C ASN A 103 10.10 6.01 -6.08
N GLY A 104 10.61 7.04 -5.38
CA GLY A 104 11.65 7.94 -5.88
C GLY A 104 11.24 8.74 -7.14
N CYS A 105 9.97 9.14 -7.24
CA CYS A 105 9.42 9.77 -8.45
C CYS A 105 9.54 8.90 -9.72
N SER A 106 9.75 7.59 -9.58
CA SER A 106 9.55 6.65 -10.68
C SER A 106 8.19 6.91 -11.32
N ARG A 107 8.15 6.87 -12.66
CA ARG A 107 6.90 7.03 -13.42
C ARG A 107 5.91 5.88 -13.16
N HIS A 108 6.32 4.87 -12.40
CA HIS A 108 5.60 3.64 -12.17
C HIS A 108 5.58 3.35 -10.66
N ALA A 109 4.38 3.29 -10.10
CA ALA A 109 4.16 3.01 -8.69
C ALA A 109 3.06 1.96 -8.58
N VAL A 110 3.40 0.80 -8.01
CA VAL A 110 2.48 -0.32 -7.79
C VAL A 110 1.74 -0.12 -6.48
N TYR A 111 0.44 -0.37 -6.54
CA TYR A 111 -0.46 -0.38 -5.39
C TYR A 111 -1.00 -1.80 -5.32
N GLY A 112 -0.76 -2.47 -4.20
CA GLY A 112 -1.30 -3.78 -3.92
C GLY A 112 -2.45 -3.64 -2.93
N LEU A 113 -3.58 -4.26 -3.25
CA LEU A 113 -4.65 -4.46 -2.28
C LEU A 113 -4.35 -5.75 -1.54
N LEU A 114 -4.11 -5.65 -0.24
CA LEU A 114 -4.19 -6.82 0.61
C LEU A 114 -5.65 -6.95 1.04
N SER A 115 -6.32 -7.98 0.55
CA SER A 115 -7.60 -8.39 1.10
C SER A 115 -7.39 -8.72 2.58
N GLY A 116 -8.17 -8.08 3.45
CA GLY A 116 -8.08 -8.32 4.90
C GLY A 116 -8.36 -9.78 5.27
N PRO A 117 -8.11 -10.18 6.52
CA PRO A 117 -8.38 -11.54 7.01
C PRO A 117 -9.81 -11.99 6.69
N ALA A 118 -10.02 -13.30 6.62
CA ALA A 118 -11.19 -13.99 6.05
C ALA A 118 -12.59 -13.52 6.49
N GLY A 119 -12.71 -12.69 7.53
CA GLY A 119 -13.97 -12.12 8.06
C GLY A 119 -14.35 -10.71 7.57
N GLN A 120 -13.45 -9.93 6.94
CA GLN A 120 -13.73 -8.56 6.47
C GLN A 120 -13.24 -8.40 5.03
N ARG A 121 -13.89 -9.14 4.12
CA ARG A 121 -13.45 -9.28 2.72
C ARG A 121 -13.53 -7.94 1.98
N THR A 122 -12.44 -7.20 2.00
CA THR A 122 -12.21 -6.16 1.01
C THR A 122 -11.53 -6.79 -0.20
N TYR A 123 -12.12 -6.69 -1.38
CA TYR A 123 -11.53 -7.23 -2.61
C TYR A 123 -11.76 -6.31 -3.81
N GLY A 124 -10.82 -6.37 -4.75
CA GLY A 124 -10.88 -5.63 -6.00
C GLY A 124 -11.48 -6.49 -7.12
N LEU A 125 -12.44 -5.95 -7.87
CA LEU A 125 -12.91 -6.53 -9.13
C LEU A 125 -12.90 -5.46 -10.22
N SER A 126 -12.09 -5.68 -11.25
CA SER A 126 -11.95 -4.73 -12.38
C SER A 126 -11.66 -3.29 -11.94
N GLY A 127 -10.91 -3.11 -10.86
CA GLY A 127 -10.54 -1.80 -10.30
C GLY A 127 -11.55 -1.20 -9.33
N TYR A 128 -12.72 -1.82 -9.14
CA TYR A 128 -13.68 -1.43 -8.11
C TYR A 128 -13.37 -2.16 -6.81
N LEU A 129 -13.43 -1.44 -5.69
CA LEU A 129 -13.26 -1.98 -4.35
C LEU A 129 -14.61 -2.33 -3.75
N PHE A 130 -14.72 -3.56 -3.25
CA PHE A 130 -15.88 -4.06 -2.53
C PHE A 130 -15.52 -4.25 -1.07
N VAL A 131 -16.45 -3.94 -0.17
CA VAL A 131 -16.43 -4.29 1.25
C VAL A 131 -17.55 -5.30 1.47
N MET A 132 -17.16 -6.55 1.74
CA MET A 132 -18.09 -7.68 1.78
C MET A 132 -18.84 -7.84 0.44
N ASN A 133 -20.15 -7.58 0.42
CA ASN A 133 -21.00 -7.68 -0.76
C ASN A 133 -21.42 -6.32 -1.33
N GLN A 134 -20.84 -5.22 -0.85
CA GLN A 134 -21.18 -3.85 -1.25
C GLN A 134 -20.00 -3.15 -1.88
N LEU A 135 -20.26 -2.20 -2.77
CA LEU A 135 -19.25 -1.25 -3.23
C LEU A 135 -18.74 -0.41 -2.05
N LEU A 136 -17.46 -0.02 -2.06
CA LEU A 136 -16.87 0.80 -1.00
C LEU A 136 -17.74 2.02 -0.64
N ALA A 137 -18.25 2.72 -1.65
CA ALA A 137 -19.07 3.93 -1.53
C ALA A 137 -20.51 3.71 -1.07
N GLU A 138 -20.93 2.44 -0.98
CA GLU A 138 -22.23 1.99 -0.50
C GLU A 138 -22.13 1.26 0.85
N SER A 139 -20.91 0.99 1.30
CA SER A 139 -20.62 0.42 2.61
C SER A 139 -20.63 1.47 3.72
N GLY A 140 -20.42 1.03 4.97
CA GLY A 140 -20.21 1.94 6.11
C GLY A 140 -19.09 2.96 5.89
N MET A 141 -18.10 2.66 5.03
CA MET A 141 -16.99 3.58 4.72
C MET A 141 -17.44 4.89 4.06
N ARG A 142 -18.63 4.92 3.46
CA ARG A 142 -19.23 6.15 2.92
C ARG A 142 -19.34 7.26 3.97
N HIS A 143 -19.61 6.89 5.22
CA HIS A 143 -19.79 7.81 6.35
C HIS A 143 -18.61 7.76 7.33
N HIS A 144 -17.44 7.27 6.89
CA HIS A 144 -16.28 7.19 7.76
C HIS A 144 -15.93 8.59 8.33
N PRO A 145 -15.70 8.73 9.65
CA PRO A 145 -15.64 10.04 10.31
C PRO A 145 -14.48 10.92 9.86
N VAL A 146 -13.41 10.33 9.32
CA VAL A 146 -12.17 11.05 8.95
C VAL A 146 -11.97 11.13 7.44
N ASN A 147 -12.31 10.07 6.71
CA ASN A 147 -12.04 9.91 5.28
C ASN A 147 -13.23 9.19 4.61
N PRO A 148 -14.38 9.87 4.50
CA PRO A 148 -15.57 9.28 3.89
C PRO A 148 -15.29 8.87 2.44
N MET A 149 -15.52 7.60 2.13
CA MET A 149 -15.22 7.01 0.83
C MET A 149 -16.47 7.05 -0.06
N THR A 150 -16.57 8.02 -0.96
CA THR A 150 -17.79 8.23 -1.79
C THR A 150 -17.65 7.75 -3.24
N ASP A 151 -16.51 7.18 -3.60
CA ASP A 151 -16.26 6.49 -4.87
C ASP A 151 -15.64 5.12 -4.55
N SER A 152 -15.90 4.13 -5.42
CA SER A 152 -15.41 2.76 -5.26
C SER A 152 -14.37 2.38 -6.30
N TYR A 153 -14.17 3.19 -7.33
CA TYR A 153 -13.20 2.89 -8.38
C TYR A 153 -11.81 3.40 -7.99
N LEU A 154 -10.92 2.47 -7.67
CA LEU A 154 -9.58 2.76 -7.17
C LEU A 154 -8.79 3.70 -8.09
N PRO A 155 -8.79 3.54 -9.43
CA PRO A 155 -8.09 4.49 -10.29
C PRO A 155 -8.51 5.94 -10.12
N ARG A 156 -9.79 6.23 -9.91
CA ARG A 156 -10.25 7.61 -9.65
C ARG A 156 -9.82 8.10 -8.27
N LEU A 157 -9.96 7.29 -7.23
CA LEU A 157 -9.51 7.63 -5.87
C LEU A 157 -8.02 7.96 -5.83
N VAL A 158 -7.26 7.25 -6.64
CA VAL A 158 -5.83 7.40 -6.84
C VAL A 158 -5.46 8.65 -7.64
N GLU A 159 -6.14 8.88 -8.76
CA GLU A 159 -5.86 10.00 -9.65
C GLU A 159 -6.25 11.31 -8.97
N ALA A 160 -7.26 11.29 -8.10
CA ALA A 160 -7.62 12.44 -7.28
C ALA A 160 -6.49 12.91 -6.35
N GLN A 161 -5.57 12.01 -5.96
CA GLN A 161 -4.44 12.28 -5.06
C GLN A 161 -3.08 12.24 -5.76
N SER A 162 -3.05 12.16 -7.09
CA SER A 162 -1.80 12.11 -7.85
C SER A 162 -1.91 12.76 -9.22
N THR A 163 -0.83 13.38 -9.68
CA THR A 163 -0.77 14.01 -11.01
C THR A 163 -0.62 13.00 -12.17
N GLY A 164 -0.67 11.70 -11.90
CA GLY A 164 -0.48 10.64 -12.90
C GLY A 164 -1.75 9.83 -13.10
N ARG A 165 -1.84 9.11 -14.22
CA ARG A 165 -2.97 8.23 -14.51
C ARG A 165 -2.85 6.87 -13.82
N CYS A 166 -3.92 6.13 -13.69
CA CYS A 166 -3.94 4.84 -13.04
C CYS A 166 -4.52 3.74 -13.93
N GLY A 167 -3.73 2.72 -14.22
CA GLY A 167 -4.20 1.51 -14.90
C GLY A 167 -4.67 0.43 -13.94
N VAL A 168 -5.46 -0.53 -14.45
CA VAL A 168 -5.89 -1.73 -13.74
C VAL A 168 -5.33 -2.96 -14.44
N VAL A 169 -4.77 -3.89 -13.67
CA VAL A 169 -4.50 -5.26 -14.11
C VAL A 169 -5.64 -6.13 -13.58
N SER A 170 -6.50 -6.63 -14.47
CA SER A 170 -7.70 -7.39 -14.08
C SER A 170 -7.36 -8.81 -13.62
N ALA A 171 -8.27 -9.42 -12.83
CA ALA A 171 -8.14 -10.81 -12.35
C ALA A 171 -7.89 -11.81 -13.48
N HIS A 172 -8.54 -11.64 -14.64
CA HIS A 172 -8.29 -12.48 -15.82
C HIS A 172 -6.82 -12.49 -16.27
N VAL A 173 -6.10 -11.37 -16.14
CA VAL A 173 -4.65 -11.32 -16.44
C VAL A 173 -3.84 -12.06 -15.38
N PHE A 174 -4.30 -12.07 -14.13
CA PHE A 174 -3.67 -12.83 -13.05
C PHE A 174 -3.82 -14.34 -13.25
N GLU A 175 -4.99 -14.79 -13.69
CA GLU A 175 -5.29 -16.20 -13.98
C GLU A 175 -4.44 -16.75 -15.13
N GLN A 176 -4.03 -15.90 -16.07
CA GLN A 176 -3.18 -16.26 -17.21
C GLN A 176 -1.69 -16.45 -16.85
N GLY A 177 -1.31 -16.33 -15.58
CA GLY A 177 0.04 -16.62 -15.09
C GLY A 177 1.00 -15.43 -15.04
N VAL A 178 2.21 -15.67 -14.52
CA VAL A 178 3.22 -14.61 -14.24
C VAL A 178 3.63 -13.83 -15.51
N GLY A 179 3.82 -14.51 -16.64
CA GLY A 179 4.25 -13.88 -17.89
C GLY A 179 3.25 -12.85 -18.44
N CYS A 180 1.96 -13.17 -18.37
CA CYS A 180 0.87 -12.26 -18.77
C CYS A 180 0.76 -11.05 -17.83
N ARG A 181 0.98 -11.26 -16.52
CA ARG A 181 1.05 -10.16 -15.54
C ARG A 181 2.20 -9.20 -15.84
N SER A 182 3.42 -9.70 -16.03
CA SER A 182 4.60 -8.87 -16.31
C SER A 182 4.51 -8.15 -17.65
N SER A 183 3.96 -8.79 -18.69
CA SER A 183 3.77 -8.15 -20.01
C SER A 183 2.67 -7.10 -20.00
N ARG A 184 1.51 -7.38 -19.38
CA ARG A 184 0.47 -6.37 -19.16
C ARG A 184 1.03 -5.22 -18.35
N ALA A 185 1.85 -5.54 -17.34
CA ALA A 185 2.49 -4.55 -16.53
C ALA A 185 3.40 -3.62 -17.36
N GLY A 186 4.30 -4.20 -18.15
CA GLY A 186 5.14 -3.48 -19.09
C GLY A 186 4.34 -2.62 -20.09
N SER A 187 3.19 -3.10 -20.56
CA SER A 187 2.36 -2.37 -21.53
C SER A 187 1.71 -1.10 -20.97
N LEU A 188 1.28 -1.12 -19.70
CA LEU A 188 0.72 0.07 -19.04
C LEU A 188 1.82 1.09 -18.77
N THR A 189 2.97 0.62 -18.29
CA THR A 189 4.21 1.39 -18.12
C THR A 189 4.63 2.11 -19.39
N ALA A 190 4.60 1.43 -20.54
CA ALA A 190 4.96 1.98 -21.85
C ALA A 190 3.98 3.02 -22.38
N ARG A 191 2.70 2.98 -21.97
CA ARG A 191 1.68 3.98 -22.33
C ARG A 191 1.68 5.21 -21.42
N GLY A 192 2.67 5.33 -20.52
CA GLY A 192 2.74 6.42 -19.53
C GLY A 192 1.74 6.28 -18.38
N LEU A 193 1.17 5.08 -18.16
CA LEU A 193 0.24 4.79 -17.08
C LEU A 193 1.00 4.05 -15.95
N PRO A 194 1.16 4.62 -14.74
CA PRO A 194 1.70 3.87 -13.62
C PRO A 194 0.89 2.60 -13.34
N LEU A 195 1.63 1.52 -13.11
CA LEU A 195 1.11 0.16 -12.91
C LEU A 195 0.40 -0.04 -11.59
N ARG A 196 -0.82 -0.60 -11.55
CA ARG A 196 -1.44 -1.00 -10.27
C ARG A 196 -2.03 -2.41 -10.34
N GLY A 197 -1.64 -3.25 -9.39
CA GLY A 197 -2.15 -4.61 -9.26
C GLY A 197 -3.52 -4.58 -8.59
N ALA A 198 -4.46 -5.37 -9.10
CA ALA A 198 -5.68 -5.73 -8.38
C ALA A 198 -5.38 -6.94 -7.50
#